data_AF-A0A3P7KRD2-F1
#
_entry.id   AF-A0A3P7KRD2-F1
#
_cell.length_a   1.000
_cell.length_b   1.000
_cell.length_c   1.000
_cell.angle_alpha   90.00
_cell.angle_beta   90.00
_cell.angle_gamma   90.00
#
_symmetry.space_group_name_H-M   'P 1'
#
loop_
_entity.id
_entity.type
_entity.pdbx_description
1 polymer ?
#
loop_
_entity_poly.entity_id
_entity_poly.type
_entity_poly.pdbx_seq_one_letter_code
_entity_poly.pdbx_strand_id
1 'polypeptide(L)'
;MSCGYAPKPIGCICSATYSHRNSDARTTVIGLYYVREEFRGKGIGNELFRRIIANKKNHNLYLNAIYNMVKKYQVLYNFALATPWRIVWYQFNPKDLYLEDSECTNEKKIDVTQVTANNVSRFLEYDSRVQNDLDRTSYIKSFAIQPCADSKV
;
A
#
# COMPACT_ATOMS: atom_id res chain seq x y z
N MET A 1 -13.40 -43.48 -1.23
CA MET A 1 -12.53 -42.28 -1.27
C MET A 1 -13.42 -41.06 -1.20
N SER A 2 -13.53 -40.41 -0.03
CA SER A 2 -14.26 -39.14 0.09
C SER A 2 -13.36 -37.99 -0.39
N CYS A 3 -13.78 -37.30 -1.45
CA CYS A 3 -13.20 -36.03 -1.86
C CYS A 3 -13.34 -35.04 -0.69
N GLY A 4 -12.23 -34.73 -0.02
CA GLY A 4 -12.22 -33.88 1.16
C GLY A 4 -12.56 -32.43 0.80
N TYR A 5 -13.58 -31.88 1.45
CA TYR A 5 -13.89 -30.46 1.38
C TYR A 5 -12.67 -29.66 1.84
N ALA A 6 -12.08 -28.87 0.93
CA ALA A 6 -11.08 -27.90 1.33
C ALA A 6 -11.73 -26.88 2.28
N PRO A 7 -11.13 -26.61 3.46
CA PRO A 7 -11.69 -25.64 4.39
C PRO A 7 -11.75 -24.26 3.73
N LYS A 8 -12.91 -23.60 3.80
CA LYS A 8 -13.10 -22.26 3.24
C LYS A 8 -12.32 -21.23 4.07
N PRO A 9 -11.55 -20.32 3.45
CA PRO A 9 -10.87 -19.25 4.18
C PRO A 9 -11.90 -18.33 4.86
N ILE A 10 -11.66 -18.02 6.15
CA ILE A 10 -12.57 -17.20 6.98
C ILE A 10 -12.04 -15.79 7.25
N GLY A 11 -10.76 -15.55 6.98
CA GLY A 11 -10.13 -14.24 7.11
C GLY A 11 -8.68 -14.27 6.64
N CYS A 12 -8.12 -13.08 6.44
CA CYS A 12 -6.74 -12.87 6.03
C CYS A 12 -6.20 -11.57 6.60
N ILE A 13 -4.87 -11.48 6.60
CA ILE A 13 -4.10 -10.27 6.85
C ILE A 13 -2.79 -10.41 6.08
N CYS A 14 -2.34 -9.34 5.45
CA CYS A 14 -1.10 -9.33 4.68
C CYS A 14 -0.13 -8.32 5.27
N SER A 15 1.16 -8.53 5.00
CA SER A 15 2.17 -7.53 5.26
C SER A 15 3.20 -7.48 4.14
N ALA A 16 3.70 -6.29 3.86
CA ALA A 16 4.86 -6.05 3.01
C ALA A 16 5.97 -5.48 3.87
N THR A 17 7.17 -6.06 3.81
CA THR A 17 8.34 -5.59 4.55
C THR A 17 9.34 -4.99 3.56
N TYR A 18 9.85 -3.81 3.91
CA TYR A 18 10.84 -3.07 3.13
C TYR A 18 12.02 -2.73 4.03
N SER A 19 13.23 -2.84 3.48
CA SER A 19 14.45 -2.34 4.11
C SER A 19 14.60 -0.84 3.87
N HIS A 20 15.43 -0.19 4.67
CA HIS A 20 15.92 1.16 4.40
C HIS A 20 17.27 1.06 3.69
N ARG A 21 17.61 2.01 2.81
CA ARG A 21 18.86 1.93 2.03
C ARG A 21 20.09 2.31 2.85
N ASN A 22 19.92 3.20 3.81
CA ASN A 22 20.98 3.82 4.61
C ASN A 22 20.95 3.38 6.08
N SER A 23 20.14 2.39 6.44
CA SER A 23 20.13 1.82 7.80
C SER A 23 19.64 0.39 7.84
N ASP A 24 19.94 -0.33 8.92
CA ASP A 24 19.42 -1.68 9.18
C ASP A 24 17.94 -1.70 9.59
N ALA A 25 17.29 -0.53 9.62
CA ALA A 25 15.88 -0.44 9.94
C ALA A 25 15.03 -1.17 8.90
N ARG A 26 13.88 -1.68 9.36
CA ARG A 26 12.87 -2.31 8.52
C ARG A 26 11.52 -1.70 8.81
N THR A 27 10.76 -1.45 7.76
CA THR A 27 9.38 -1.00 7.86
C THR A 27 8.47 -2.08 7.32
N THR A 28 7.43 -2.42 8.06
CA THR A 28 6.39 -3.35 7.62
C THR A 28 5.04 -2.65 7.55
N VAL A 29 4.45 -2.68 6.36
CA VAL A 29 3.09 -2.20 6.13
C VAL A 29 2.14 -3.39 6.26
N ILE A 30 1.14 -3.26 7.13
CA ILE A 30 0.09 -4.26 7.35
C ILE A 30 -1.17 -3.78 6.62
N GLY A 31 -1.79 -4.68 5.85
CA GLY A 31 -2.95 -4.35 5.02
C GLY A 31 -3.72 -5.58 4.60
N LEU A 32 -4.70 -5.37 3.71
CA LEU A 32 -5.57 -6.44 3.19
C LEU A 32 -6.18 -7.31 4.31
N TYR A 33 -6.49 -6.68 5.45
CA TYR A 33 -7.10 -7.36 6.59
C TYR A 33 -8.60 -7.53 6.35
N TYR A 34 -9.07 -8.77 6.48
CA TYR A 34 -10.48 -9.09 6.37
C TYR A 34 -10.85 -10.30 7.24
N VAL A 35 -12.03 -10.26 7.85
CA VAL A 35 -12.69 -11.41 8.46
C VAL A 35 -14.12 -11.42 7.94
N ARG A 36 -14.56 -12.58 7.44
CA ARG A 36 -15.93 -12.82 6.99
C ARG A 36 -16.93 -12.45 8.10
N GLU A 37 -18.01 -11.79 7.72
CA GLU A 37 -18.91 -11.13 8.66
C GLU A 37 -19.49 -12.08 9.72
N GLU A 38 -19.90 -13.27 9.31
CA GLU A 38 -20.46 -14.31 10.17
C GLU A 38 -19.45 -14.94 11.15
N PHE A 39 -18.17 -14.57 11.02
CA PHE A 39 -17.07 -14.96 11.90
C PHE A 39 -16.50 -13.81 12.73
N ARG A 40 -17.02 -12.58 12.59
CA ARG A 40 -16.59 -11.43 13.40
C ARG A 40 -17.03 -11.59 14.87
N GLY A 41 -16.36 -10.86 15.77
CA GLY A 41 -16.61 -10.96 17.22
C GLY A 41 -16.03 -12.20 17.90
N LYS A 42 -15.53 -13.19 17.14
CA LYS A 42 -15.01 -14.48 17.65
C LYS A 42 -13.49 -14.49 17.90
N GLY A 43 -12.85 -13.31 18.00
CA GLY A 43 -11.41 -13.20 18.26
C GLY A 43 -10.46 -13.50 17.08
N ILE A 44 -10.96 -14.00 15.93
CA ILE A 44 -10.13 -14.37 14.76
C ILE A 44 -9.21 -13.24 14.29
N GLY A 45 -9.75 -12.02 14.16
CA GLY A 45 -8.95 -10.88 13.76
C GLY A 45 -7.82 -10.57 14.75
N ASN A 46 -8.05 -10.77 16.05
CA ASN A 46 -7.01 -10.54 17.05
C ASN A 46 -5.88 -11.57 16.91
N GLU A 47 -6.23 -12.81 16.65
CA GLU A 47 -5.24 -13.87 16.42
C GLU A 47 -4.43 -13.62 15.14
N LEU A 48 -5.05 -13.14 14.07
CA LEU A 48 -4.36 -12.75 12.83
C LEU A 48 -3.33 -11.63 13.08
N PHE A 49 -3.73 -10.56 13.78
CA PHE A 49 -2.82 -9.46 14.13
C PHE A 49 -1.70 -9.92 15.08
N ARG A 50 -2.02 -10.71 16.10
CA ARG A 50 -1.02 -11.26 17.03
C ARG A 50 0.06 -12.04 16.28
N ARG A 51 -0.33 -12.91 15.35
CA ARG A 51 0.61 -13.72 14.55
C ARG A 51 1.47 -12.86 13.64
N ILE A 52 0.89 -11.90 12.92
CA ILE A 52 1.67 -11.10 11.96
C ILE A 52 2.65 -10.16 12.67
N ILE A 53 2.27 -9.60 13.83
CA ILE A 53 3.12 -8.70 14.63
C ILE A 53 4.23 -9.48 15.36
N ALA A 54 3.94 -10.67 15.88
CA ALA A 54 4.92 -11.47 16.62
C ALA A 54 6.21 -11.75 15.81
N ASN A 55 6.09 -11.81 14.48
CA ASN A 55 7.20 -12.07 13.56
C ASN A 55 7.98 -10.79 13.16
N LYS A 56 7.68 -9.62 13.76
CA LYS A 56 8.12 -8.30 13.28
C LYS A 56 8.51 -7.34 14.42
N LYS A 57 8.97 -7.87 15.56
CA LYS A 57 9.24 -7.09 16.79
C LYS A 57 10.27 -5.97 16.64
N ASN A 58 11.19 -6.08 15.69
CA ASN A 58 12.24 -5.08 15.41
C ASN A 58 11.93 -4.23 14.16
N HIS A 59 10.70 -4.23 13.68
CA HIS A 59 10.29 -3.45 12.52
C HIS A 59 9.41 -2.26 12.96
N ASN A 60 9.48 -1.16 12.23
CA ASN A 60 8.49 -0.10 12.31
C ASN A 60 7.21 -0.55 11.59
N LEU A 61 6.10 -0.67 12.32
CA LEU A 61 4.84 -1.16 11.78
C LEU A 61 3.90 -0.01 11.38
N TYR A 62 3.36 -0.07 10.17
CA TYR A 62 2.42 0.91 9.65
C TYR A 62 1.17 0.22 9.10
N LEU A 63 0.02 0.87 9.23
CA LEU A 63 -1.21 0.49 8.57
C LEU A 63 -2.09 1.71 8.35
N ASN A 64 -2.96 1.63 7.36
CA ASN A 64 -4.03 2.59 7.16
C ASN A 64 -5.28 2.08 7.89
N ALA A 65 -5.66 2.76 8.96
CA ALA A 65 -6.82 2.40 9.75
C ALA A 65 -8.09 3.06 9.21
N ILE A 66 -9.17 2.28 9.09
CA ILE A 66 -10.52 2.84 9.06
C ILE A 66 -10.89 3.37 10.44
N TYR A 67 -11.71 4.43 10.50
CA TYR A 67 -11.96 5.21 11.71
C TYR A 67 -12.35 4.37 12.94
N ASN A 68 -13.28 3.43 12.78
CA ASN A 68 -13.76 2.57 13.87
C ASN A 68 -12.73 1.53 14.37
N MET A 69 -11.61 1.35 13.68
CA MET A 69 -10.55 0.41 14.07
C MET A 69 -9.38 1.11 14.78
N VAL A 70 -9.27 2.44 14.71
CA VAL A 70 -8.15 3.21 15.28
C VAL A 70 -7.95 2.91 16.76
N LYS A 71 -9.01 3.04 17.57
CA LYS A 71 -8.92 2.82 19.02
C LYS A 71 -8.52 1.38 19.35
N LYS A 72 -9.00 0.41 18.57
CA LYS A 72 -8.65 -0.99 18.74
C LYS A 72 -7.16 -1.22 18.50
N TYR A 73 -6.59 -0.65 17.46
CA TYR A 73 -5.16 -0.80 17.15
C TYR A 73 -4.26 -0.10 18.18
N GLN A 74 -4.69 1.05 18.70
CA GLN A 74 -4.01 1.74 19.80
C GLN A 74 -3.98 0.89 21.06
N VAL A 75 -5.14 0.40 21.52
CA VAL A 75 -5.25 -0.30 22.81
C VAL A 75 -4.64 -1.70 22.77
N LEU A 76 -4.84 -2.46 21.68
CA LEU A 76 -4.43 -3.87 21.64
C LEU A 76 -3.01 -4.08 21.10
N TYR A 77 -2.52 -3.17 20.26
CA TYR A 77 -1.25 -3.37 19.53
C TYR A 77 -0.31 -2.16 19.62
N ASN A 78 -0.64 -1.17 20.45
CA ASN A 78 0.19 0.02 20.72
C ASN A 78 0.55 0.84 19.46
N PHE A 79 -0.32 0.86 18.45
CA PHE A 79 -0.15 1.77 17.32
C PHE A 79 -0.39 3.20 17.77
N ALA A 80 0.46 4.13 17.33
CA ALA A 80 0.19 5.56 17.43
C ALA A 80 -0.50 6.08 16.16
N LEU A 81 -1.33 7.12 16.30
CA LEU A 81 -1.85 7.83 15.13
C LEU A 81 -0.73 8.73 14.59
N ALA A 82 -0.21 8.43 13.40
CA ALA A 82 0.83 9.22 12.76
C ALA A 82 0.24 10.41 11.99
N THR A 83 -0.58 10.12 10.97
CA THR A 83 -1.11 11.14 10.05
C THR A 83 -2.57 10.81 9.70
N PRO A 84 -3.50 11.76 9.82
CA PRO A 84 -4.85 11.61 9.28
C PRO A 84 -4.80 11.40 7.76
N TRP A 85 -5.53 10.42 7.25
CA TRP A 85 -5.61 10.14 5.81
C TRP A 85 -7.08 9.95 5.41
N ARG A 86 -7.39 10.24 4.14
CA ARG A 86 -8.71 9.97 3.54
C ARG A 86 -8.52 9.51 2.10
N ILE A 87 -9.39 8.62 1.64
CA ILE A 87 -9.51 8.31 0.21
C ILE A 87 -10.37 9.41 -0.40
N VAL A 88 -9.83 10.10 -1.40
CA VAL A 88 -10.59 11.03 -2.24
C VAL A 88 -10.68 10.40 -3.61
N TRP A 89 -11.91 10.19 -4.09
CA TRP A 89 -12.16 9.65 -5.42
C TRP A 89 -12.42 10.81 -6.35
N TYR A 90 -11.62 10.89 -7.41
CA TYR A 90 -11.90 11.75 -8.55
C TYR A 90 -12.21 10.87 -9.74
N GLN A 91 -13.33 11.15 -10.39
CA GLN A 91 -13.71 10.53 -11.65
C GLN A 91 -13.77 11.64 -12.68
N PHE A 92 -13.04 11.47 -13.78
CA PHE A 92 -13.02 12.40 -14.89
C PHE A 92 -13.51 11.65 -16.13
N ASN A 93 -14.32 12.30 -16.96
CA ASN A 93 -14.49 11.81 -18.31
C ASN A 93 -13.20 12.16 -19.08
N PRO A 94 -12.61 11.26 -19.88
CA PRO A 94 -11.48 11.63 -20.75
C PRO A 94 -11.80 12.83 -21.65
N LYS A 95 -13.07 13.03 -22.00
CA LYS A 95 -13.54 14.20 -22.74
C LYS A 95 -13.46 15.50 -21.94
N ASP A 96 -13.46 15.47 -20.61
CA ASP A 96 -13.32 16.67 -19.78
C ASP A 96 -11.86 17.12 -19.67
N LEU A 97 -10.91 16.26 -20.08
CA LEU A 97 -9.50 16.59 -20.28
C LEU A 97 -9.31 17.19 -21.68
N TYR A 98 -10.14 18.16 -22.07
CA TYR A 98 -9.71 19.10 -23.10
C TYR A 98 -8.64 19.95 -22.45
N LEU A 99 -7.39 19.52 -22.63
CA LEU A 99 -6.30 20.48 -22.76
C LEU A 99 -6.65 21.25 -24.03
N GLU A 100 -7.51 22.27 -23.93
CA GLU A 100 -7.27 23.42 -24.79
C GLU A 100 -5.78 23.71 -24.59
N ASP A 101 -5.06 24.00 -25.66
CA ASP A 101 -3.72 24.61 -25.58
C ASP A 101 -3.88 26.02 -24.95
N SER A 102 -4.53 26.10 -23.79
CA SER A 102 -4.73 27.28 -22.99
C SER A 102 -3.33 27.64 -22.57
N GLU A 103 -2.78 28.58 -23.32
CA GLU A 103 -1.73 29.51 -22.95
C GLU A 103 -1.23 29.24 -21.53
N CYS A 104 -0.38 28.23 -21.39
CA CYS A 104 0.37 28.01 -20.17
C CYS A 104 1.38 29.16 -20.16
N THR A 105 0.90 30.27 -19.64
CA THR A 105 1.59 31.54 -19.55
C THR A 105 2.82 31.30 -18.69
N ASN A 106 3.99 31.24 -19.34
CA ASN A 106 5.33 31.30 -18.73
C ASN A 106 5.76 30.19 -17.75
N GLU A 107 5.06 29.06 -17.64
CA GLU A 107 5.53 27.95 -16.81
C GLU A 107 6.35 26.94 -17.64
N LYS A 108 7.50 26.54 -17.09
CA LYS A 108 8.48 25.61 -17.69
C LYS A 108 7.74 24.46 -18.38
N LYS A 109 8.05 24.20 -19.66
CA LYS A 109 7.56 23.02 -20.38
C LYS A 109 7.71 21.77 -19.51
N ILE A 110 6.58 21.16 -19.14
CA ILE A 110 6.56 19.91 -18.40
C ILE A 110 6.58 18.79 -19.43
N ASP A 111 7.69 18.06 -19.51
CA ASP A 111 7.77 16.85 -20.31
C ASP A 111 7.28 15.66 -19.49
N VAL A 112 6.18 15.05 -19.94
CA VAL A 112 5.64 13.82 -19.35
C VAL A 112 6.25 12.62 -20.07
N THR A 113 7.06 11.84 -19.36
CA THR A 113 7.74 10.66 -19.93
C THR A 113 7.28 9.36 -19.27
N GLN A 114 7.05 8.32 -20.07
CA GLN A 114 6.74 6.99 -19.57
C GLN A 114 7.90 6.42 -18.73
N VAL A 115 7.59 5.72 -17.64
CA VAL A 115 8.60 4.97 -16.87
C VAL A 115 8.97 3.70 -17.64
N THR A 116 10.26 3.50 -17.88
CA THR A 116 10.86 2.39 -18.62
C THR A 116 12.04 1.83 -17.83
N ALA A 117 12.60 0.69 -18.27
CA ALA A 117 13.82 0.14 -17.69
C ALA A 117 15.00 1.16 -17.67
N ASN A 118 15.04 2.08 -18.64
CA ASN A 118 16.14 3.03 -18.80
C ASN A 118 16.04 4.26 -17.87
N ASN A 119 14.86 4.60 -17.37
CA ASN A 119 14.66 5.77 -16.50
C ASN A 119 14.11 5.43 -15.10
N VAL A 120 13.85 4.15 -14.80
CA VAL A 120 13.33 3.71 -13.50
C VAL A 120 14.24 4.10 -12.33
N SER A 121 15.56 4.17 -12.52
CA SER A 121 16.50 4.59 -11.47
C SER A 121 16.16 5.98 -10.91
N ARG A 122 15.87 6.94 -11.78
CA ARG A 122 15.48 8.31 -11.39
C ARG A 122 14.16 8.31 -10.60
N PHE A 123 13.22 7.47 -11.00
CA PHE A 123 11.97 7.31 -10.26
C PHE A 123 12.21 6.69 -8.87
N LEU A 124 13.08 5.68 -8.77
CA LEU A 124 13.43 5.03 -7.51
C LEU A 124 14.23 5.92 -6.55
N GLU A 125 15.05 6.84 -7.06
CA GLU A 125 15.72 7.87 -6.27
C GLU A 125 14.72 8.88 -5.70
N TYR A 126 13.82 9.38 -6.55
CA TYR A 126 12.74 10.26 -6.12
C TYR A 126 11.85 9.59 -5.06
N ASP A 127 11.44 8.34 -5.29
CA ASP A 127 10.60 7.57 -4.37
C ASP A 127 11.23 7.42 -3.00
N SER A 128 12.49 6.98 -2.96
CA SER A 128 13.26 6.80 -1.73
C SER A 128 13.36 8.11 -0.94
N ARG A 129 13.59 9.24 -1.61
CA ARG A 129 13.61 10.55 -0.94
C ARG A 129 12.26 10.90 -0.32
N VAL A 130 11.15 10.65 -1.01
CA VAL A 130 9.79 10.93 -0.51
C VAL A 130 9.40 9.99 0.63
N GLN A 131 9.83 8.73 0.57
CA GLN A 131 9.46 7.69 1.54
C GLN A 131 10.43 7.56 2.71
N ASN A 132 11.27 8.59 2.92
CA ASN A 132 12.29 8.60 3.97
C ASN A 132 13.18 7.35 3.92
N ASP A 133 13.79 7.14 2.74
CA ASP A 133 14.78 6.11 2.45
C ASP A 133 14.29 4.66 2.37
N LEU A 134 12.97 4.47 2.34
CA LEU A 134 12.38 3.15 2.17
C LEU A 134 12.71 2.55 0.79
N ASP A 135 13.24 1.33 0.74
CA ASP A 135 13.50 0.64 -0.51
C ASP A 135 12.27 -0.13 -1.02
N ARG A 136 11.51 0.51 -1.92
CA ARG A 136 10.35 -0.08 -2.59
C ARG A 136 10.65 -0.58 -4.00
N THR A 137 11.93 -0.81 -4.33
CA THR A 137 12.36 -1.14 -5.69
C THR A 137 11.61 -2.34 -6.28
N SER A 138 11.49 -3.44 -5.55
CA SER A 138 10.78 -4.63 -6.04
C SER A 138 9.31 -4.35 -6.34
N TYR A 139 8.63 -3.62 -5.44
CA TYR A 139 7.23 -3.22 -5.64
C TYR A 139 7.10 -2.33 -6.88
N ILE A 140 7.88 -1.25 -6.96
CA ILE A 140 7.81 -0.32 -8.09
C ILE A 140 8.10 -1.02 -9.42
N LYS A 141 9.12 -1.87 -9.50
CA LYS A 141 9.44 -2.62 -10.72
C LYS A 141 8.30 -3.57 -11.13
N SER A 142 7.65 -4.19 -10.15
CA SER A 142 6.49 -5.07 -10.41
C SER A 142 5.26 -4.32 -10.95
N PHE A 143 5.10 -3.02 -10.71
CA PHE A 143 3.91 -2.28 -11.18
C PHE A 143 4.22 -1.31 -12.31
N ALA A 144 5.28 -0.52 -12.19
CA ALA A 144 5.60 0.57 -13.12
C ALA A 144 6.20 0.09 -14.45
N ILE A 145 6.73 -1.14 -14.52
CA ILE A 145 7.36 -1.70 -15.72
C ILE A 145 6.51 -2.81 -16.34
N GLN A 146 5.41 -3.22 -15.69
CA GLN A 146 4.54 -4.23 -16.27
C GLN A 146 3.76 -3.67 -17.47
N PRO A 147 3.79 -4.31 -18.66
CA PRO A 147 3.13 -3.83 -19.88
C PRO A 147 1.59 -3.74 -19.86
N CYS A 148 0.94 -3.79 -18.69
CA CYS A 148 -0.51 -4.02 -18.61
C CYS A 148 -1.17 -3.60 -17.28
N ALA A 149 -0.58 -2.69 -16.50
CA ALA A 149 -1.32 -2.08 -15.38
C ALA A 149 -2.55 -1.28 -15.86
N ASP A 150 -2.58 -0.89 -17.14
CA ASP A 150 -3.66 -0.12 -17.76
C ASP A 150 -4.68 -0.96 -18.56
N SER A 151 -4.62 -2.30 -18.56
CA SER A 151 -5.56 -3.12 -19.35
C SER A 151 -6.41 -4.06 -18.49
N LYS A 152 -7.56 -3.52 -18.04
CA LYS A 152 -8.89 -4.16 -18.08
C LYS A 152 -9.92 -3.27 -17.36
N VAL A 153 -10.48 -2.32 -18.10
CA VAL A 153 -11.89 -1.94 -17.96
C VAL A 153 -12.51 -2.11 -19.35
#